data_AF-A0A7W1JA73-F1
#
_entry.id   AF-A0A7W1JA73-F1
#
_cell.length_a   1.000
_cell.length_b   1.000
_cell.length_c   1.000
_cell.angle_alpha   90.00
_cell.angle_beta   90.00
_cell.angle_gamma   90.00
#
_symmetry.space_group_name_H-M   'P 1'
#
loop_
_entity.id
_entity.type
_entity.pdbx_description
1 polymer ?
#
loop_
_entity_poly.entity_id
_entity_poly.type
_entity_poly.pdbx_seq_one_letter_code
_entity_poly.pdbx_strand_id
1 'polypeptide(L)'
;EVHFPPIAGALACARTPRALTGRGRCDRIELDFGCARAWLEVRTAGPRRLDIALRAESNMINHEIALVLQLQLKASARLTTDRRRLKLAAVQPQQAPTALPLGRTLVAAGAWRFRLPPGATLNWPHLPWNPYAPPTYRAAPEMATALLRVPIDLRSGRCAVSLEILSA
;
A
#
# COMPACT_ATOMS: atom_id res chain seq x y z
N GLU A 1 -23.31 19.66 10.12
CA GLU A 1 -22.64 19.31 8.86
C GLU A 1 -21.16 19.06 9.11
N VAL A 2 -20.65 17.88 8.73
CA VAL A 2 -19.21 17.64 8.74
C VAL A 2 -18.70 18.16 7.40
N HIS A 3 -18.14 19.37 7.40
CA HIS A 3 -17.54 19.97 6.22
C HIS A 3 -16.16 19.35 6.03
N PHE A 4 -16.03 18.42 5.09
CA PHE A 4 -14.71 17.99 4.62
C PHE A 4 -14.20 19.08 3.68
N PRO A 5 -13.09 19.78 4.01
CA PRO A 5 -12.53 20.75 3.10
C PRO A 5 -12.20 20.05 1.77
N PRO A 6 -12.32 20.73 0.62
CA PRO A 6 -12.00 20.14 -0.67
C PRO A 6 -10.56 19.61 -0.65
N ILE A 7 -10.41 18.33 -0.96
CA ILE A 7 -9.10 17.69 -1.12
C ILE A 7 -8.44 18.33 -2.35
N ALA A 8 -7.48 19.22 -2.12
CA ALA A 8 -6.69 19.82 -3.17
C ALA A 8 -5.51 18.89 -3.50
N GLY A 9 -5.71 17.96 -4.44
CA GLY A 9 -4.63 17.13 -4.98
C GLY A 9 -3.89 17.87 -6.09
N ALA A 10 -2.58 18.07 -5.96
CA ALA A 10 -1.74 18.60 -7.03
C ALA A 10 -0.82 17.50 -7.57
N LEU A 11 -1.13 16.96 -8.75
CA LEU A 11 -0.27 15.99 -9.42
C LEU A 11 0.89 16.71 -10.13
N ALA A 12 2.08 16.68 -9.54
CA ALA A 12 3.29 17.18 -10.19
C ALA A 12 4.02 16.05 -10.95
N CYS A 13 3.56 15.73 -12.17
CA CYS A 13 4.32 14.87 -13.07
C CYS A 13 5.52 15.63 -13.66
N ALA A 14 6.70 15.37 -13.10
CA ALA A 14 8.03 15.71 -13.63
C ALA A 14 8.25 17.16 -14.14
N ARG A 15 8.65 18.04 -13.22
CA ARG A 15 9.73 19.02 -13.47
C ARG A 15 10.84 18.75 -12.46
N THR A 16 11.67 17.75 -12.77
CA THR A 16 12.83 17.27 -11.95
C THR A 16 12.68 17.47 -10.44
N PRO A 17 11.66 16.86 -9.78
CA PRO A 17 11.61 16.89 -8.33
C PRO A 17 12.86 16.18 -7.80
N ARG A 18 13.73 16.92 -7.09
CA ARG A 18 14.83 16.31 -6.32
C ARG A 18 14.19 15.31 -5.37
N ALA A 19 14.49 14.03 -5.54
CA ALA A 19 13.96 12.96 -4.69
C ALA A 19 14.06 13.35 -3.21
N LEU A 20 13.07 13.01 -2.40
CA LEU A 20 13.13 13.19 -0.94
C LEU A 20 14.30 12.38 -0.36
N THR A 21 14.76 11.35 -1.09
CA THR A 21 15.98 10.59 -0.79
C THR A 21 17.28 11.24 -1.24
N GLY A 22 17.25 12.31 -2.04
CA GLY A 22 18.43 12.87 -2.70
C GLY A 22 19.10 11.94 -3.73
N ARG A 23 18.40 10.92 -4.25
CA ARG A 23 18.97 9.93 -5.18
C ARG A 23 18.18 9.86 -6.49
N GLY A 24 18.85 10.08 -7.62
CA GLY A 24 18.32 9.80 -8.96
C GLY A 24 17.03 10.55 -9.32
N ARG A 25 16.46 10.19 -10.47
CA ARG A 25 15.16 10.67 -10.93
C ARG A 25 14.04 9.82 -10.29
N CYS A 26 12.89 10.43 -10.04
CA CYS A 26 11.68 9.76 -9.58
C CYS A 26 10.44 10.54 -10.04
N ASP A 27 9.33 9.82 -10.15
CA ASP A 27 8.01 10.43 -10.27
C ASP A 27 7.47 10.68 -8.87
N ARG A 28 6.79 11.81 -8.68
CA ARG A 28 6.23 12.20 -7.38
C ARG A 28 4.79 12.66 -7.53
N ILE A 29 3.95 12.19 -6.62
CA ILE A 29 2.60 12.72 -6.42
C ILE A 29 2.60 13.43 -5.08
N GLU A 30 2.11 14.68 -5.06
CA GLU A 30 1.89 15.45 -3.84
C GLU A 30 0.39 15.53 -3.58
N LEU A 31 0.03 15.28 -2.32
CA LEU A 31 -1.36 15.26 -1.88
C LEU A 31 -1.45 16.19 -0.67
N ASP A 32 -2.31 17.21 -0.76
CA ASP A 32 -2.61 18.10 0.33
C ASP A 32 -4.06 17.87 0.78
N PHE A 33 -4.22 17.41 2.01
CA PHE A 33 -5.49 17.15 2.65
C PHE A 33 -5.85 18.23 3.68
N GLY A 34 -5.13 19.36 3.70
CA GLY A 34 -5.28 20.47 4.64
C GLY A 34 -4.69 20.17 6.02
N CYS A 35 -5.06 19.05 6.64
CA CYS A 35 -4.52 18.58 7.94
C CYS A 35 -3.36 17.58 7.79
N ALA A 36 -3.10 17.12 6.57
CA ALA A 36 -1.99 16.24 6.26
C ALA A 36 -1.46 16.55 4.86
N ARG A 37 -0.14 16.50 4.70
CA ARG A 37 0.54 16.55 3.41
C ARG A 37 1.28 15.24 3.19
N ALA A 38 1.14 14.67 2.01
CA ALA A 38 1.78 13.42 1.66
C ALA A 38 2.49 13.52 0.31
N TRP A 39 3.64 12.87 0.22
CA TRP A 39 4.44 12.76 -0.98
C TRP A 39 4.68 11.29 -1.27
N LEU A 40 4.09 10.80 -2.35
CA LEU A 40 4.34 9.47 -2.88
C LEU A 40 5.42 9.56 -3.96
N GLU A 41 6.51 8.86 -3.77
CA GLU A 41 7.59 8.74 -4.76
C GLU A 41 7.61 7.34 -5.36
N VAL A 42 7.80 7.28 -6.67
CA VAL A 42 7.98 6.04 -7.42
C VAL A 42 9.26 6.16 -8.25
N ARG A 43 10.10 5.13 -8.17
CA ARG A 43 11.38 5.08 -8.89
C ARG A 43 11.61 3.72 -9.50
N THR A 44 11.91 3.72 -10.79
CA THR A 44 12.47 2.55 -11.47
C THR A 44 13.94 2.40 -11.08
N ALA A 45 14.27 1.38 -10.28
CA ALA A 45 15.64 1.06 -9.86
C ALA A 45 16.35 0.08 -10.82
N GLY A 46 15.60 -0.44 -11.81
CA GLY A 46 16.07 -1.33 -12.86
C GLY A 46 14.88 -1.87 -13.67
N PRO A 47 15.11 -2.67 -14.71
CA PRO A 47 14.04 -3.15 -15.62
C PRO A 47 12.98 -4.01 -14.93
N ARG A 48 13.27 -4.57 -13.75
CA ARG A 48 12.38 -5.42 -12.96
C ARG A 48 12.22 -4.96 -11.52
N ARG A 49 12.64 -3.73 -11.20
CA ARG A 49 12.68 -3.25 -9.83
C ARG A 49 12.10 -1.85 -9.70
N LEU A 50 11.13 -1.71 -8.81
CA LEU A 50 10.44 -0.47 -8.48
C LEU A 50 10.62 -0.17 -6.99
N ASP A 51 11.12 1.01 -6.66
CA ASP A 51 11.13 1.52 -5.29
C ASP A 51 9.97 2.50 -5.12
N ILE A 52 9.16 2.30 -4.08
CA ILE A 52 8.02 3.14 -3.74
C ILE A 52 8.26 3.70 -2.34
N ALA A 53 8.14 5.01 -2.15
CA ALA A 53 8.27 5.65 -0.86
C ALA A 53 7.12 6.60 -0.58
N LEU A 54 6.70 6.67 0.68
CA LEU A 54 5.73 7.63 1.15
C LEU A 54 6.39 8.45 2.26
N ARG A 55 6.31 9.78 2.14
CA ARG A 55 6.51 10.69 3.27
C ARG A 55 5.17 11.35 3.57
N ALA A 56 4.85 11.52 4.84
CA ALA A 56 3.70 12.28 5.24
C ALA A 56 4.01 13.12 6.47
N GLU A 57 3.37 14.28 6.54
CA GLU A 57 3.38 15.20 7.67
C GLU A 57 1.92 15.51 8.00
N SER A 58 1.58 15.53 9.28
CA SER A 58 0.22 15.84 9.71
C SER A 58 0.23 16.48 11.09
N ASN A 59 -0.72 17.39 11.30
CA ASN A 59 -1.00 17.99 12.61
C ASN A 59 -2.15 17.25 13.34
N MET A 60 -2.66 16.15 12.79
CA MET A 60 -3.71 15.35 13.42
C MET A 60 -3.17 14.63 14.67
N ILE A 61 -3.99 14.55 15.72
CA ILE A 61 -3.68 13.77 16.92
C ILE A 61 -4.15 12.32 16.69
N ASN A 62 -3.29 11.32 16.93
CA ASN A 62 -3.57 9.86 16.78
C ASN A 62 -3.79 9.33 15.36
N HIS A 63 -2.89 9.61 14.42
CA HIS A 63 -2.99 9.06 13.07
C HIS A 63 -2.12 7.82 12.87
N GLU A 64 -2.73 6.71 12.44
CA GLU A 64 -1.98 5.63 11.79
C GLU A 64 -1.80 5.93 10.30
N ILE A 65 -0.80 6.75 9.97
CA ILE A 65 -0.43 6.94 8.56
C ILE A 65 0.39 5.74 8.09
N ALA A 66 -0.01 5.18 6.97
CA ALA A 66 0.68 4.05 6.33
C ALA A 66 0.61 4.18 4.81
N LEU A 67 1.62 3.66 4.13
CA LEU A 67 1.52 3.33 2.72
C LEU A 67 0.69 2.05 2.59
N VAL A 68 -0.41 2.12 1.85
CA VAL A 68 -1.27 0.96 1.59
C VAL A 68 -1.24 0.63 0.10
N LEU A 69 -0.74 -0.55 -0.24
CA LEU A 69 -0.74 -1.07 -1.60
C LEU A 69 -1.83 -2.14 -1.75
N GLN A 70 -2.70 -1.97 -2.73
CA GLN A 70 -3.69 -2.99 -3.10
C GLN A 70 -3.04 -4.05 -3.98
N LEU A 71 -3.03 -5.30 -3.51
CA LEU A 71 -2.47 -6.43 -4.23
C LEU A 71 -3.61 -7.30 -4.75
N GLN A 72 -3.68 -7.40 -6.08
CA GLN A 72 -4.63 -8.26 -6.79
C GLN A 72 -4.22 -9.73 -6.59
N LEU A 73 -4.69 -10.32 -5.50
CA LEU A 73 -4.44 -11.70 -5.11
C LEU A 73 -5.75 -12.48 -5.15
N LYS A 74 -5.68 -13.73 -5.61
CA LYS A 74 -6.84 -14.63 -5.60
C LYS A 74 -6.89 -15.42 -4.30
N ALA A 75 -8.09 -15.89 -3.94
CA ALA A 75 -8.24 -16.93 -2.93
C ALA A 75 -7.33 -18.14 -3.26
N SER A 76 -6.82 -18.81 -2.23
CA SER A 76 -5.82 -19.89 -2.35
C SER A 76 -4.44 -19.48 -2.88
N ALA A 77 -4.19 -18.20 -3.16
CA ALA A 77 -2.84 -17.74 -3.48
C ALA A 77 -1.85 -18.10 -2.36
N ARG A 78 -0.66 -18.52 -2.76
CA ARG A 78 0.43 -18.88 -1.85
C ARG A 78 1.43 -17.73 -1.77
N LEU A 79 1.63 -17.24 -0.56
CA LEU A 79 2.61 -16.20 -0.26
C LEU A 79 3.69 -16.78 0.65
N THR A 80 4.92 -16.32 0.48
CA THR A 80 6.02 -16.64 1.37
C THR A 80 6.49 -15.37 2.04
N THR A 81 6.66 -15.42 3.35
CA THR A 81 7.28 -14.36 4.15
C THR A 81 8.51 -14.94 4.83
N ASP A 82 9.38 -14.08 5.40
CA ASP A 82 10.52 -14.57 6.18
C ASP A 82 10.14 -15.52 7.31
N ARG A 83 8.91 -15.38 7.84
CA ARG A 83 8.46 -16.11 9.03
C ARG A 83 7.73 -17.39 8.69
N ARG A 84 7.02 -17.43 7.56
CA ARG A 84 6.11 -18.52 7.21
C ARG A 84 5.65 -18.47 5.77
N ARG A 85 5.18 -19.62 5.29
CA ARG A 85 4.33 -19.72 4.09
C ARG A 85 2.87 -19.49 4.49
N LEU A 86 2.16 -18.72 3.69
CA LEU A 86 0.77 -18.36 3.86
C LEU A 86 -0.03 -18.89 2.67
N LYS A 87 -1.18 -19.51 2.94
CA LYS A 87 -2.19 -19.78 1.92
C LYS A 87 -3.39 -18.90 2.24
N LEU A 88 -3.77 -18.04 1.31
CA LEU A 88 -4.93 -17.17 1.50
C LEU A 88 -6.20 -18.02 1.52
N ALA A 89 -7.01 -17.86 2.57
CA ALA A 89 -8.28 -18.56 2.70
C ALA A 89 -9.29 -18.07 1.64
N ALA A 90 -10.30 -18.90 1.39
CA ALA A 90 -11.48 -18.48 0.63
C ALA A 90 -12.16 -17.30 1.32
N VAL A 91 -12.74 -16.40 0.52
CA VAL A 91 -13.36 -15.17 1.02
C VAL A 91 -14.84 -15.41 1.24
N GLN A 92 -15.33 -15.03 2.42
CA GLN A 92 -16.78 -15.00 2.68
C GLN A 92 -17.31 -13.56 2.53
N PRO A 93 -18.56 -13.36 2.07
CA PRO A 93 -19.13 -12.02 1.81
C PRO A 93 -19.11 -11.04 2.99
N GLN A 94 -19.07 -11.55 4.23
CA GLN A 94 -19.10 -10.74 5.46
C GLN A 94 -17.81 -10.88 6.28
N GLN A 95 -16.76 -11.43 5.68
CA GLN A 95 -15.50 -11.64 6.37
C GLN A 95 -14.82 -10.30 6.65
N ALA A 96 -14.51 -10.03 7.92
CA ALA A 96 -13.65 -8.92 8.30
C ALA A 96 -12.19 -9.19 7.86
N PRO A 97 -11.44 -8.16 7.44
CA PRO A 97 -10.04 -8.32 7.11
C PRO A 97 -9.24 -8.69 8.36
N THR A 98 -8.45 -9.76 8.26
CA THR A 98 -7.50 -10.14 9.32
C THR A 98 -6.13 -9.57 8.99
N ALA A 99 -5.50 -8.87 9.94
CA ALA A 99 -4.14 -8.38 9.79
C ALA A 99 -3.15 -9.51 10.04
N LEU A 100 -2.36 -9.84 9.01
CA LEU A 100 -1.31 -10.84 9.09
C LEU A 100 0.05 -10.12 9.20
N PRO A 101 0.77 -10.25 10.33
CA PRO A 101 2.08 -9.63 10.46
C PRO A 101 3.06 -10.24 9.47
N LEU A 102 3.82 -9.38 8.79
CA LEU A 102 4.84 -9.77 7.82
C LEU A 102 6.23 -9.66 8.43
N GLY A 103 7.19 -10.30 7.75
CA GLY A 103 8.61 -10.04 7.95
C GLY A 103 9.08 -8.83 7.14
N ARG A 104 10.36 -8.85 6.78
CA ARG A 104 10.98 -7.93 5.83
C ARG A 104 10.82 -8.36 4.38
N THR A 105 10.33 -9.56 4.10
CA THR A 105 9.98 -9.99 2.74
C THR A 105 8.57 -10.55 2.63
N LEU A 106 7.99 -10.32 1.45
CA LEU A 106 6.75 -10.95 0.98
C LEU A 106 6.94 -11.36 -0.47
N VAL A 107 6.73 -12.63 -0.79
CA VAL A 107 6.88 -13.20 -2.13
C VAL A 107 5.56 -13.86 -2.54
N ALA A 108 5.03 -13.50 -3.70
CA ALA A 108 3.88 -14.20 -4.27
C ALA A 108 4.34 -15.22 -5.31
N ALA A 109 4.37 -16.50 -4.92
CA ALA A 109 4.56 -17.68 -5.78
C ALA A 109 5.50 -17.53 -7.01
N GLY A 110 6.62 -16.80 -6.89
CA GLY A 110 7.56 -16.61 -8.01
C GLY A 110 7.19 -15.52 -9.03
N ALA A 111 6.13 -14.74 -8.81
CA ALA A 111 5.77 -13.60 -9.66
C ALA A 111 6.48 -12.32 -9.23
N TRP A 112 6.47 -12.02 -7.93
CA TRP A 112 7.09 -10.82 -7.40
C TRP A 112 7.52 -10.99 -5.95
N ARG A 113 8.44 -10.11 -5.54
CA ARG A 113 8.97 -9.99 -4.19
C ARG A 113 8.92 -8.54 -3.73
N PHE A 114 8.34 -8.30 -2.56
CA PHE A 114 8.53 -7.07 -1.81
C PHE A 114 9.64 -7.23 -0.77
N ARG A 115 10.44 -6.17 -0.62
CA ARG A 115 11.24 -5.89 0.57
C ARG A 115 10.54 -4.80 1.37
N LEU A 116 10.30 -5.07 2.63
CA LEU A 116 9.44 -4.32 3.52
C LEU A 116 10.21 -3.85 4.76
N PRO A 117 9.88 -2.68 5.33
CA PRO A 117 10.37 -2.28 6.64
C PRO A 117 9.70 -3.12 7.75
N PRO A 118 10.24 -3.10 8.98
CA PRO A 118 9.57 -3.72 10.13
C PRO A 118 8.15 -3.17 10.34
N GLY A 119 7.25 -4.02 10.84
CA GLY A 119 5.87 -3.63 11.18
C GLY A 119 4.87 -3.68 10.03
N ALA A 120 5.28 -4.07 8.81
CA ALA A 120 4.35 -4.27 7.71
C ALA A 120 3.35 -5.40 7.98
N THR A 121 2.12 -5.23 7.52
CA THR A 121 1.05 -6.24 7.62
C THR A 121 0.40 -6.48 6.27
N LEU A 122 -0.16 -7.66 6.09
CA LEU A 122 -1.06 -7.98 4.98
C LEU A 122 -2.46 -8.16 5.55
N ASN A 123 -3.40 -7.30 5.16
CA ASN A 123 -4.79 -7.45 5.54
C ASN A 123 -5.52 -8.23 4.45
N TRP A 124 -6.10 -9.37 4.81
CA TRP A 124 -6.86 -10.23 3.90
C TRP A 124 -8.08 -10.83 4.59
N PRO A 125 -9.23 -10.95 3.90
CA PRO A 125 -9.56 -10.29 2.63
C PRO A 125 -10.07 -8.86 2.85
N HIS A 126 -9.79 -7.95 1.91
CA HIS A 126 -10.47 -6.66 1.85
C HIS A 126 -11.47 -6.67 0.68
N LEU A 127 -12.75 -6.54 1.01
CA LEU A 127 -13.82 -6.35 0.03
C LEU A 127 -14.07 -4.85 -0.15
N PRO A 128 -13.85 -4.28 -1.34
CA PRO A 128 -14.12 -2.88 -1.57
C PRO A 128 -15.62 -2.60 -1.47
N TRP A 129 -15.94 -1.35 -1.14
CA TRP A 129 -17.30 -0.85 -1.22
C TRP A 129 -17.77 -0.82 -2.68
N ASN A 130 -18.99 -1.29 -2.95
CA ASN A 130 -19.60 -1.32 -4.28
C ASN A 130 -20.90 -0.50 -4.29
N PRO A 131 -20.93 0.68 -4.94
CA PRO A 131 -22.13 1.52 -5.03
C PRO A 131 -23.31 0.80 -5.69
N TYR A 132 -23.02 -0.14 -6.58
CA TYR A 132 -23.99 -0.78 -7.46
C TYR A 132 -24.56 -2.08 -6.87
N ALA A 133 -24.27 -2.40 -5.61
CA ALA A 133 -24.79 -3.60 -4.93
C ALA A 133 -25.67 -3.28 -3.69
N PRO A 134 -26.69 -2.41 -3.79
CA PRO A 134 -27.64 -2.22 -2.71
C PRO A 134 -28.40 -3.53 -2.39
N PRO A 135 -28.79 -3.79 -1.13
CA PRO A 135 -28.65 -2.90 0.04
C PRO A 135 -27.31 -3.04 0.78
N THR A 136 -26.48 -4.04 0.45
CA THR A 136 -25.28 -4.35 1.24
C THR A 136 -24.09 -3.45 0.91
N TYR A 137 -24.05 -2.93 -0.32
CA TYR A 137 -22.95 -2.17 -0.91
C TYR A 137 -21.59 -2.88 -0.84
N ARG A 138 -21.60 -4.22 -0.84
CA ARG A 138 -20.40 -5.06 -0.77
C ARG A 138 -20.05 -5.58 -2.15
N ALA A 139 -18.76 -5.59 -2.45
CA ALA A 139 -18.24 -6.30 -3.61
C ALA A 139 -18.36 -7.82 -3.44
N ALA A 140 -18.42 -8.54 -4.56
CA ALA A 140 -18.46 -9.99 -4.57
C ALA A 140 -17.12 -10.58 -4.06
N PRO A 141 -17.10 -11.78 -3.45
CA PRO A 141 -15.88 -12.41 -2.92
C PRO A 141 -14.70 -12.47 -3.90
N GLU A 142 -14.98 -12.56 -5.20
CA GLU A 142 -13.98 -12.63 -6.28
C GLU A 142 -13.27 -11.29 -6.51
N MET A 143 -13.87 -10.19 -6.06
CA MET A 143 -13.30 -8.84 -6.11
C MET A 143 -12.43 -8.52 -4.88
N ALA A 144 -12.22 -9.48 -3.99
CA ALA A 144 -11.37 -9.29 -2.83
C ALA A 144 -9.93 -8.98 -3.23
N THR A 145 -9.35 -8.00 -2.56
CA THR A 145 -7.93 -7.65 -2.67
C THR A 145 -7.24 -7.88 -1.34
N ALA A 146 -5.92 -8.05 -1.37
CA ALA A 146 -5.11 -7.91 -0.16
C ALA A 146 -4.65 -6.46 -0.03
N LEU A 147 -4.55 -5.96 1.20
CA LEU A 147 -3.95 -4.66 1.49
C LEU A 147 -2.61 -4.88 2.17
N LEU A 148 -1.52 -4.57 1.47
CA LEU A 148 -0.19 -4.50 2.07
C LEU A 148 -0.06 -3.14 2.75
N ARG A 149 -0.08 -3.12 4.07
CA ARG A 149 0.03 -1.91 4.89
C ARG A 149 1.45 -1.80 5.43
N VAL A 150 2.06 -0.65 5.19
CA VAL A 150 3.44 -0.36 5.57
C VAL A 150 3.43 0.89 6.44
N PRO A 151 3.68 0.76 7.75
CA PRO A 151 3.60 1.89 8.65
C PRO A 151 4.70 2.91 8.32
N ILE A 152 4.37 4.18 8.49
CA ILE A 152 5.35 5.24 8.46
C ILE A 152 6.20 5.20 9.75
N ASP A 153 7.51 5.39 9.63
CA ASP A 153 8.36 5.64 10.79
C ASP A 153 8.07 7.02 11.36
N LEU A 154 7.55 7.07 12.58
CA LEU A 154 7.13 8.30 13.26
C LEU A 154 8.27 9.31 13.44
N ARG A 155 9.53 8.86 13.51
CA ARG A 155 10.68 9.78 13.66
C ARG A 155 11.00 10.51 12.36
N SER A 156 10.90 9.81 11.24
CA SER A 156 11.26 10.33 9.92
C SER A 156 10.06 10.78 9.09
N GLY A 157 8.84 10.49 9.53
CA GLY A 157 7.61 10.71 8.77
C GLY A 157 7.60 9.93 7.46
N ARG A 158 8.38 8.84 7.35
CA ARG A 158 8.61 8.15 6.09
C ARG A 158 8.53 6.62 6.15
N CYS A 159 8.11 6.00 5.05
CA CYS A 159 8.34 4.58 4.76
C CYS A 159 8.76 4.36 3.30
N ALA A 160 9.34 3.19 3.02
CA ALA A 160 9.68 2.78 1.67
C ALA A 160 9.59 1.26 1.50
N VAL A 161 9.23 0.82 0.30
CA VAL A 161 9.22 -0.58 -0.12
C VAL A 161 9.92 -0.73 -1.44
N SER A 162 10.50 -1.90 -1.67
CA SER A 162 11.09 -2.28 -2.95
C SER A 162 10.35 -3.47 -3.51
N LEU A 163 9.84 -3.35 -4.73
CA LEU A 163 9.19 -4.40 -5.50
C LEU A 163 10.15 -4.90 -6.57
N GLU A 164 10.31 -6.21 -6.64
CA GLU A 164 11.09 -6.92 -7.65
C GLU A 164 10.17 -7.91 -8.38
N ILE A 165 10.15 -7.86 -9.71
CA ILE A 165 9.49 -8.86 -10.56
C ILE A 165 10.45 -10.04 -10.68
N LEU A 166 9.98 -11.21 -10.27
CA LEU A 166 10.74 -12.46 -10.37
C LEU A 166 10.46 -13.06 -11.75
N SER A 167 11.50 -13.54 -12.44
CA SER A 167 11.30 -14.30 -13.67
C SER A 167 10.57 -15.60 -13.32
N ALA A 168 9.46 -15.87 -14.01
CA ALA A 168 8.87 -17.20 -14.08
C ALA A 168 9.81 -18.16 -14.84
#